data_AF-A0A2N5Z6M5-F1
#
_entry.id   AF-A0A2N5Z6M5-F1
#
_cell.length_a   1.000
_cell.length_b   1.000
_cell.length_c   1.000
_cell.angle_alpha   90.00
_cell.angle_beta   90.00
_cell.angle_gamma   90.00
#
_symmetry.space_group_name_H-M   'P 1'
#
loop_
_entity.id
_entity.type
_entity.pdbx_description
1 polymer ?
#
loop_
_entity_poly.entity_id
_entity_poly.type
_entity_poly.pdbx_seq_one_letter_code
_entity_poly.pdbx_strand_id
1 'polypeptide(L)'
;MKPYLFIITLAVVLMSCSTKELKEEIIQTYPDGSSKIIRMYYQNGNTKEYTSECHYYNNGQKEKEGLLKNNKKSGEWKSWYQDGTLWSIGSFVDGKSEGNFKVYTKDGKLYIDEFFKNGKPDGIWLFYGNEGEVIKEVRYKAGKLVSDKDNPENAPFK
;
A
#
# COMPACT_ATOMS: atom_id res chain seq x y z
N MET A 1 30.89 67.97 12.49
CA MET A 1 30.36 67.03 13.50
C MET A 1 29.66 65.91 12.76
N LYS A 2 30.18 64.68 12.81
CA LYS A 2 29.45 63.48 12.37
C LYS A 2 28.58 63.00 13.53
N PRO A 3 27.35 62.56 13.26
CA PRO A 3 26.84 61.40 13.98
C PRO A 3 26.55 60.28 12.98
N TYR A 4 27.32 59.21 13.12
CA TYR A 4 26.90 57.88 12.72
C TYR A 4 25.66 57.51 13.55
N LEU A 5 24.59 57.05 12.91
CA LEU A 5 23.54 56.29 13.58
C LEU A 5 23.53 54.87 12.99
N PHE A 6 23.79 53.91 13.86
CA PHE A 6 23.77 52.46 13.66
C PHE A 6 22.45 51.99 13.01
N ILE A 7 22.50 51.10 12.00
CA ILE A 7 22.17 49.66 12.07
C ILE A 7 20.82 49.43 12.78
N ILE A 8 19.77 48.96 12.10
CA ILE A 8 19.52 47.55 11.80
C ILE A 8 18.80 47.45 10.46
N THR A 9 19.52 47.11 9.38
CA THR A 9 18.87 46.36 8.30
C THR A 9 18.49 45.04 8.94
N LEU A 10 17.19 44.89 9.18
CA LEU A 10 16.55 43.64 9.53
C LEU A 10 16.93 42.65 8.42
N ALA A 11 18.06 41.95 8.62
CA ALA A 11 18.34 40.71 7.94
C ALA A 11 17.21 39.80 8.40
N VAL A 12 16.13 39.80 7.63
CA VAL A 12 15.10 38.77 7.67
C VAL A 12 15.89 37.49 7.48
N VAL A 13 16.19 36.83 8.59
CA VAL A 13 16.72 35.48 8.61
C VAL A 13 15.62 34.68 7.95
N LEU A 14 15.74 34.49 6.63
CA LEU A 14 15.06 33.44 5.92
C LEU A 14 15.60 32.17 6.55
N MET A 15 14.98 31.75 7.65
CA MET A 15 15.04 30.37 8.10
C MET A 15 14.52 29.59 6.90
N SER A 16 15.43 29.15 6.04
CA SER A 16 15.10 28.22 4.97
C SER A 16 14.72 26.94 5.69
N CYS A 17 13.43 26.81 5.99
CA CYS A 17 12.84 25.52 6.17
C CYS A 17 12.99 24.86 4.80
N SER A 18 14.06 24.09 4.60
CA SER A 18 14.26 23.33 3.38
C SER A 18 13.19 22.25 3.36
N THR A 19 12.04 22.59 2.78
CA THR A 19 10.97 21.63 2.56
C THR A 19 11.53 20.54 1.66
N LYS A 20 11.58 19.30 2.15
CA LYS A 20 12.00 18.15 1.33
C LYS A 20 11.06 18.06 0.13
N GLU A 21 11.61 18.23 -1.07
CA GLU A 21 10.87 18.11 -2.32
C GLU A 21 10.67 16.64 -2.66
N LEU A 22 9.41 16.23 -2.87
CA LEU A 22 9.07 14.90 -3.35
C LEU A 22 9.26 14.85 -4.86
N LYS A 23 10.05 13.88 -5.33
CA LYS A 23 10.40 13.69 -6.74
C LYS A 23 9.87 12.35 -7.23
N GLU A 24 9.67 12.23 -8.53
CA GLU A 24 9.29 10.98 -9.19
C GLU A 24 10.45 10.39 -10.00
N GLU A 25 10.45 9.07 -10.12
CA GLU A 25 11.33 8.32 -10.99
C GLU A 25 10.55 7.24 -11.73
N ILE A 26 10.65 7.25 -13.06
CA ILE A 26 10.09 6.21 -13.90
C ILE A 26 11.04 5.01 -13.86
N ILE A 27 10.57 3.92 -13.25
CA ILE A 27 11.33 2.68 -13.08
C ILE A 27 11.18 1.77 -14.31
N GLN A 28 10.00 1.78 -14.91
CA GLN A 28 9.69 0.96 -16.08
C GLN A 28 8.67 1.65 -16.97
N THR A 29 8.81 1.48 -18.29
CA THR A 29 7.85 1.91 -19.31
C THR A 29 7.31 0.71 -20.10
N TYR A 30 6.18 0.91 -20.77
CA TYR A 30 5.67 0.05 -21.82
C TYR A 30 6.35 0.35 -23.17
N PRO A 31 6.21 -0.53 -24.19
CA PRO A 31 6.80 -0.30 -25.51
C PRO A 31 6.35 0.98 -26.21
N ASP A 32 5.15 1.48 -25.90
CA ASP A 32 4.62 2.75 -26.41
C ASP A 32 5.17 3.99 -25.67
N GLY A 33 6.03 3.79 -24.67
CA GLY A 33 6.65 4.84 -23.87
C GLY A 33 5.84 5.26 -22.64
N SER A 34 4.62 4.74 -22.45
CA SER A 34 3.82 5.05 -21.26
C SER A 34 4.46 4.46 -19.99
N SER A 35 4.32 5.16 -18.87
CA SER A 35 4.90 4.73 -17.59
C SER A 35 4.18 3.49 -17.07
N LYS A 36 4.96 2.44 -16.75
CA LYS A 36 4.46 1.20 -16.14
C LYS A 36 4.67 1.17 -14.63
N ILE A 37 5.82 1.65 -14.16
CA ILE A 37 6.15 1.71 -12.73
C ILE A 37 6.80 3.06 -12.45
N ILE A 38 6.27 3.78 -11.47
CA ILE A 38 6.81 5.04 -10.96
C ILE A 38 7.07 4.88 -9.46
N ARG A 39 8.19 5.40 -8.97
CA ARG A 39 8.44 5.57 -7.54
C ARG A 39 8.57 7.03 -7.18
N MET A 40 7.98 7.41 -6.06
CA MET A 40 8.20 8.72 -5.45
C MET A 40 9.33 8.62 -4.44
N TYR A 41 10.15 9.66 -4.31
CA TYR A 41 11.28 9.68 -3.39
C TYR A 41 11.63 11.08 -2.90
N TYR A 42 12.28 11.15 -1.74
CA TYR A 42 13.01 12.34 -1.32
C TYR A 42 14.49 12.20 -1.68
N GLN A 43 15.09 13.26 -2.22
CA GLN A 43 16.53 13.32 -2.46
C GLN A 43 17.24 13.80 -1.19
N ASN A 44 18.19 13.02 -0.68
CA ASN A 44 19.07 13.41 0.43
C ASN A 44 20.54 13.22 0.03
N GLY A 45 21.20 14.31 -0.39
CA GLY A 45 22.53 14.23 -0.99
C GLY A 45 22.51 13.37 -2.26
N ASN A 46 23.30 12.30 -2.28
CA ASN A 46 23.33 11.33 -3.38
C ASN A 46 22.38 10.14 -3.19
N THR A 47 21.62 10.12 -2.09
CA THR A 47 20.72 9.00 -1.74
C THR A 47 19.28 9.36 -2.09
N LYS A 48 18.57 8.39 -2.69
CA LYS A 48 17.12 8.44 -2.89
C LYS A 48 16.43 7.64 -1.79
N GLU A 49 15.54 8.30 -1.04
CA GLU A 49 14.66 7.67 -0.07
C GLU A 49 13.28 7.49 -0.71
N TYR A 50 13.00 6.31 -1.25
CA TYR A 50 11.71 6.03 -1.89
C TYR A 50 10.60 5.91 -0.85
N THR A 51 9.48 6.59 -1.10
CA THR A 51 8.34 6.75 -0.18
C THR A 51 7.09 6.05 -0.68
N SER A 52 6.92 5.91 -1.99
CA SER A 52 5.80 5.17 -2.57
C SER A 52 6.13 4.61 -3.95
N GLU A 53 5.33 3.64 -4.37
CA GLU A 53 5.41 3.01 -5.67
C GLU A 53 4.01 2.90 -6.27
N CYS A 54 3.89 3.26 -7.55
CA CYS A 54 2.67 3.14 -8.35
C CYS A 54 2.97 2.30 -9.59
N HIS A 55 2.11 1.33 -9.87
CA HIS A 55 2.10 0.57 -11.12
C HIS A 55 0.86 0.98 -11.91
N TYR A 56 1.00 1.04 -13.22
CA TYR A 56 -0.06 1.43 -14.14
C TYR A 56 -0.28 0.32 -15.16
N TYR A 57 -1.52 0.12 -15.55
CA TYR A 57 -1.90 -0.60 -16.75
C TYR A 57 -1.49 0.19 -18.01
N ASN A 58 -1.43 -0.49 -19.16
CA ASN A 58 -1.07 0.16 -20.43
C ASN A 58 -2.08 1.23 -20.88
N ASN A 59 -3.30 1.24 -20.32
CA ASN A 59 -4.29 2.29 -20.57
C ASN A 59 -4.09 3.54 -19.67
N GLY A 60 -3.02 3.58 -18.88
CA GLY A 60 -2.70 4.67 -17.95
C GLY A 60 -3.45 4.63 -16.62
N GLN A 61 -4.36 3.67 -16.41
CA GLN A 61 -5.04 3.51 -15.12
C GLN A 61 -4.12 2.84 -14.09
N LYS A 62 -4.29 3.16 -12.81
CA LYS A 62 -3.51 2.54 -11.72
C LYS A 62 -3.84 1.06 -11.63
N GLU A 63 -2.80 0.24 -11.58
CA GLU A 63 -2.88 -1.20 -11.28
C GLU A 63 -2.73 -1.44 -9.78
N LYS A 64 -1.74 -0.79 -9.15
CA LYS A 64 -1.49 -0.88 -7.71
C LYS A 64 -0.65 0.28 -7.21
N GLU A 65 -0.84 0.64 -5.96
CA GLU A 65 -0.02 1.64 -5.30
C GLU A 65 0.14 1.33 -3.81
N GLY A 66 1.20 1.87 -3.22
CA GLY A 66 1.34 1.88 -1.77
C GLY A 66 2.65 2.49 -1.32
N LEU A 67 2.83 2.52 -0.01
CA LEU A 67 4.00 3.14 0.59
C LEU A 67 5.20 2.19 0.60
N LEU A 68 6.38 2.80 0.54
CA LEU A 68 7.66 2.15 0.72
C LEU A 68 8.34 2.70 1.96
N LYS A 69 8.97 1.80 2.72
CA LYS A 69 9.92 2.14 3.77
C LYS A 69 11.14 1.24 3.60
N ASN A 70 12.33 1.84 3.52
CA ASN A 70 13.58 1.10 3.27
C ASN A 70 13.48 0.14 2.06
N ASN A 71 12.89 0.62 0.95
CA ASN A 71 12.64 -0.15 -0.27
C ASN A 71 11.74 -1.39 -0.12
N LYS A 72 10.99 -1.50 0.98
CA LYS A 72 10.02 -2.57 1.21
C LYS A 72 8.62 -1.99 1.34
N LYS A 73 7.60 -2.77 0.95
CA LYS A 73 6.20 -2.40 1.16
C LYS A 73 5.95 -2.07 2.63
N SER A 74 5.29 -0.95 2.86
CA SER A 74 4.89 -0.49 4.18
C SER A 74 3.52 0.16 4.12
N GLY A 75 2.78 0.14 5.22
CA GLY A 75 1.46 0.74 5.30
C GLY A 75 0.48 0.13 4.30
N GLU A 76 -0.54 0.92 3.96
CA GLU A 76 -1.58 0.49 3.06
C GLU A 76 -1.09 0.36 1.61
N TRP A 77 -1.53 -0.71 0.97
CA TRP A 77 -1.39 -0.97 -0.45
C TRP A 77 -2.77 -1.25 -1.03
N LYS A 78 -3.01 -0.70 -2.20
CA LYS A 78 -4.24 -0.87 -2.97
C LYS A 78 -3.91 -1.43 -4.35
N SER A 79 -4.82 -2.21 -4.89
CA SER A 79 -4.78 -2.69 -6.27
C SER A 79 -6.14 -2.49 -6.89
N TRP A 80 -6.18 -2.22 -8.19
CA TRP A 80 -7.41 -1.98 -8.95
C TRP A 80 -7.48 -2.88 -10.17
N TYR A 81 -8.69 -3.12 -10.66
CA TYR A 81 -8.93 -3.65 -11.99
C TYR A 81 -8.65 -2.56 -13.05
N GLN A 82 -8.55 -2.98 -14.31
CA GLN A 82 -8.24 -2.09 -15.44
C GLN A 82 -9.33 -1.03 -15.75
N ASP A 83 -10.52 -1.16 -15.16
CA ASP A 83 -11.60 -0.18 -15.20
C ASP A 83 -11.58 0.82 -14.03
N GLY A 84 -10.62 0.67 -13.11
CA GLY A 84 -10.45 1.52 -11.94
C GLY A 84 -11.22 1.04 -10.70
N THR A 85 -11.95 -0.07 -10.78
CA THR A 85 -12.62 -0.67 -9.62
C THR A 85 -11.58 -1.22 -8.65
N LEU A 86 -11.74 -0.94 -7.35
CA LEU A 86 -10.84 -1.46 -6.32
C LEU A 86 -10.89 -2.99 -6.32
N TRP A 87 -9.74 -3.64 -6.48
CA TRP A 87 -9.61 -5.08 -6.42
C TRP A 87 -9.18 -5.55 -5.03
N SER A 88 -8.18 -4.91 -4.43
CA SER A 88 -7.73 -5.29 -3.10
C SER A 88 -7.14 -4.14 -2.32
N ILE A 89 -7.21 -4.26 -0.99
CA ILE A 89 -6.59 -3.34 -0.04
C ILE A 89 -6.06 -4.12 1.15
N GLY A 90 -4.88 -3.78 1.62
CA GLY A 90 -4.29 -4.37 2.81
C GLY A 90 -3.01 -3.68 3.23
N SER A 91 -2.46 -4.06 4.38
CA SER A 91 -1.29 -3.38 4.94
C SER A 91 -0.05 -4.25 4.97
N PHE A 92 1.11 -3.61 4.87
CA PHE A 92 2.41 -4.26 4.93
C PHE A 92 3.30 -3.64 6.02
N VAL A 93 4.13 -4.48 6.66
CA VAL A 93 5.21 -4.07 7.55
C VAL A 93 6.48 -4.77 7.10
N ASP A 94 7.52 -4.00 6.77
CA ASP A 94 8.80 -4.50 6.27
C ASP A 94 8.67 -5.51 5.12
N GLY A 95 7.74 -5.25 4.20
CA GLY A 95 7.48 -6.09 3.03
C GLY A 95 6.58 -7.31 3.29
N LYS A 96 6.10 -7.51 4.52
CA LYS A 96 5.22 -8.63 4.89
C LYS A 96 3.80 -8.16 5.12
N SER A 97 2.81 -8.93 4.66
CA SER A 97 1.39 -8.65 4.92
C SER A 97 1.11 -8.63 6.43
N GLU A 98 0.39 -7.62 6.88
CA GLU A 98 0.05 -7.39 8.29
C GLU A 98 -1.36 -6.81 8.42
N GLY A 99 -2.18 -7.40 9.29
CA GLY A 99 -3.56 -6.98 9.54
C GLY A 99 -4.55 -7.51 8.51
N ASN A 100 -5.65 -6.76 8.35
CA ASN A 100 -6.75 -7.13 7.47
C ASN A 100 -6.45 -6.83 6.01
N PHE A 101 -6.80 -7.76 5.14
CA PHE A 101 -6.81 -7.65 3.70
C PHE A 101 -8.23 -7.86 3.22
N LYS A 102 -8.68 -7.00 2.31
CA LYS A 102 -9.99 -7.12 1.66
C LYS A 102 -9.79 -7.27 0.17
N VAL A 103 -10.50 -8.23 -0.41
CA VAL A 103 -10.55 -8.46 -1.85
C VAL A 103 -11.98 -8.23 -2.31
N TYR A 104 -12.13 -7.53 -3.44
CA TYR A 104 -13.41 -7.17 -4.02
C TYR A 104 -13.54 -7.74 -5.43
N THR A 105 -14.77 -8.02 -5.82
CA THR A 105 -15.15 -8.39 -7.19
C THR A 105 -15.09 -7.19 -8.14
N LYS A 106 -15.22 -7.42 -9.45
CA LYS A 106 -15.28 -6.35 -10.45
C LYS A 106 -16.51 -5.46 -10.36
N ASP A 107 -17.60 -5.92 -9.73
CA ASP A 107 -18.77 -5.10 -9.40
C ASP A 107 -18.63 -4.40 -8.03
N GLY A 108 -17.46 -4.48 -7.40
CA GLY A 108 -17.13 -3.74 -6.18
C GLY A 108 -17.65 -4.39 -4.88
N LYS A 109 -18.16 -5.62 -4.94
CA LYS A 109 -18.63 -6.34 -3.76
C LYS A 109 -17.47 -6.96 -3.00
N LEU A 110 -17.53 -6.96 -1.67
CA LEU A 110 -16.55 -7.65 -0.85
C LEU A 110 -16.63 -9.15 -1.16
N TYR A 111 -15.50 -9.75 -1.54
CA TYR A 111 -15.39 -11.15 -1.88
C TYR A 111 -14.69 -11.95 -0.78
N ILE A 112 -13.62 -11.37 -0.22
CA ILE A 112 -12.81 -12.02 0.83
C ILE A 112 -12.35 -10.97 1.85
N ASP A 113 -12.42 -11.32 3.13
CA ASP A 113 -11.79 -10.61 4.25
C ASP A 113 -10.81 -11.55 4.95
N GLU A 114 -9.54 -11.22 4.92
CA GLU A 114 -8.43 -12.07 5.33
C GLU A 114 -7.61 -11.38 6.41
N PHE A 115 -7.10 -12.13 7.38
CA PHE A 115 -6.13 -11.61 8.36
C PHE A 115 -4.76 -12.25 8.18
N PHE A 116 -3.74 -11.39 8.14
CA PHE A 116 -2.34 -11.78 8.10
C PHE A 116 -1.55 -11.23 9.28
N LYS A 117 -0.57 -12.01 9.74
CA LYS A 117 0.43 -11.57 10.71
C LYS A 117 1.81 -12.03 10.25
N ASN A 118 2.76 -11.11 10.17
CA ASN A 118 4.13 -11.38 9.71
C ASN A 118 4.18 -12.13 8.37
N GLY A 119 3.29 -11.79 7.44
CA GLY A 119 3.22 -12.39 6.11
C GLY A 119 2.60 -13.79 6.08
N LYS A 120 1.95 -14.23 7.16
CA LYS A 120 1.26 -15.52 7.24
C LYS A 120 -0.22 -15.34 7.57
N PRO A 121 -1.11 -16.18 7.02
CA PRO A 121 -2.49 -16.26 7.48
C PRO A 121 -2.55 -16.48 9.00
N ASP A 122 -3.24 -15.62 9.77
CA ASP A 122 -3.36 -15.76 11.23
C ASP A 122 -4.65 -15.13 11.74
N GLY A 123 -5.75 -15.87 11.72
CA GLY A 123 -7.04 -15.34 12.11
C GLY A 123 -8.16 -16.00 11.34
N ILE A 124 -9.29 -15.32 11.26
CA ILE A 124 -10.46 -15.78 10.52
C ILE A 124 -10.39 -15.18 9.12
N TRP A 125 -10.61 -16.02 8.12
CA TRP A 125 -10.82 -15.64 6.74
C TRP A 125 -12.29 -15.88 6.40
N LEU A 126 -12.94 -14.86 5.87
CA LEU A 126 -14.35 -14.87 5.52
C LEU A 126 -14.49 -14.72 4.01
N PHE A 127 -15.27 -15.60 3.40
CA PHE A 127 -15.64 -15.52 1.99
C PHE A 127 -17.12 -15.16 1.90
N TYR A 128 -17.42 -14.24 1.00
CA TYR A 128 -18.73 -13.67 0.87
C TYR A 128 -19.38 -14.08 -0.45
N GLY A 129 -20.68 -14.34 -0.40
CA GLY A 129 -21.52 -14.57 -1.56
C GLY A 129 -21.95 -13.28 -2.24
N ASN A 130 -22.84 -13.41 -3.22
CA ASN A 130 -23.25 -12.28 -4.08
C ASN A 130 -24.13 -11.25 -3.36
N GLU A 131 -24.75 -11.63 -2.23
CA GLU A 131 -25.61 -10.77 -1.41
C GLU A 131 -24.87 -10.21 -0.18
N GLY A 132 -23.58 -10.54 -0.02
CA GLY A 132 -22.75 -10.11 1.10
C GLY A 132 -22.86 -11.00 2.34
N GLU A 133 -23.53 -12.15 2.22
CA GLU A 133 -23.59 -13.19 3.23
C GLU A 133 -22.26 -13.94 3.32
N VAL A 134 -21.86 -14.34 4.53
CA VAL A 134 -20.69 -15.22 4.71
C VAL A 134 -21.07 -16.62 4.24
N ILE A 135 -20.41 -17.09 3.18
CA ILE A 135 -20.61 -18.44 2.63
C ILE A 135 -19.56 -19.44 3.09
N LYS A 136 -18.42 -18.95 3.59
CA LYS A 136 -17.35 -19.79 4.13
C LYS A 136 -16.51 -19.05 5.18
N GLU A 137 -16.14 -19.77 6.23
CA GLU A 137 -15.26 -19.30 7.30
C GLU A 137 -14.10 -20.28 7.48
N VAL A 138 -12.87 -19.78 7.38
CA VAL A 138 -11.64 -20.58 7.58
C VAL A 138 -10.78 -19.94 8.65
N ARG A 139 -10.30 -20.73 9.59
CA ARG A 139 -9.41 -20.24 10.65
C ARG A 139 -7.98 -20.70 10.42
N TYR A 140 -7.06 -19.75 10.50
CA TYR A 140 -5.62 -20.00 10.43
C TYR A 140 -4.91 -19.60 11.72
N LYS A 141 -3.77 -20.25 11.99
CA LYS A 141 -2.81 -19.83 13.00
C LYS A 141 -1.39 -20.00 12.48
N ALA A 142 -0.61 -18.92 12.45
CA ALA A 142 0.77 -18.92 11.98
C ALA A 142 0.96 -19.61 10.61
N GLY A 143 0.00 -19.41 9.70
CA GLY A 143 -0.03 -19.98 8.35
C GLY A 143 -0.57 -21.40 8.24
N LYS A 144 -1.00 -22.03 9.34
CA LYS A 144 -1.59 -23.38 9.33
C LYS A 144 -3.11 -23.29 9.44
N LEU A 145 -3.81 -24.12 8.67
CA LEU A 145 -5.25 -24.30 8.78
C LEU A 145 -5.56 -24.91 10.15
N VAL A 146 -6.47 -24.26 10.89
CA VAL A 146 -6.95 -24.71 12.20
C VAL A 146 -8.35 -25.32 12.07
N SER A 147 -9.23 -24.68 11.30
CA SER A 147 -10.57 -25.19 11.04
C SER A 147 -11.11 -24.67 9.72
N ASP A 148 -11.77 -25.55 8.98
CA ASP A 148 -12.64 -25.21 7.86
C ASP A 148 -13.99 -25.86 8.17
N LYS A 149 -15.02 -25.05 8.46
CA LYS A 149 -16.35 -25.55 8.90
C LYS A 149 -17.04 -26.37 7.80
N ASP A 150 -16.61 -26.22 6.55
CA ASP A 150 -17.17 -26.92 5.39
C ASP A 150 -16.31 -28.13 4.97
N ASN A 151 -15.21 -28.41 5.68
CA ASN A 151 -14.44 -29.63 5.46
C ASN A 151 -15.07 -30.79 6.24
N PRO A 152 -15.59 -31.85 5.57
CA PRO A 152 -16.19 -33.00 6.23
C PRO A 152 -15.23 -33.76 7.17
N GLU A 153 -13.92 -33.62 7.02
CA GLU A 153 -12.92 -34.22 7.93
C GLU A 153 -12.80 -33.50 9.28
N ASN A 154 -13.31 -32.27 9.40
CA ASN A 154 -13.28 -31.47 10.62
C ASN A 154 -14.61 -31.53 11.41
N ALA A 155 -15.59 -32.29 10.94
CA ALA A 155 -16.79 -32.55 11.71
C ALA A 155 -16.38 -33.40 12.94
N PRO A 156 -16.73 -33.01 14.18
CA PRO A 156 -16.58 -33.92 15.30
C PRO A 156 -17.39 -35.18 14.94
N PHE A 157 -16.71 -36.33 14.89
CA PHE A 157 -17.32 -37.63 14.65
C PHE A 157 -18.66 -37.69 15.39
N LYS A 158 -19.77 -37.80 14.64
CA LYS A 158 -21.08 -38.10 15.22
C LYS A 158 -21.15 -39.56 15.59
#